data_AF-A0A376L0R7-F1
#
_entry.id   AF-A0A376L0R7-F1
#
_cell.length_a   1.000
_cell.length_b   1.000
_cell.length_c   1.000
_cell.angle_alpha   90.00
_cell.angle_beta   90.00
_cell.angle_gamma   90.00
#
_symmetry.space_group_name_H-M   'P 1'
#
loop_
_entity.id
_entity.type
_entity.pdbx_description
1 polymer ?
#
loop_
_entity_poly.entity_id
_entity_poly.type
_entity_poly.pdbx_seq_one_letter_code
_entity_poly.pdbx_strand_id
1 'polypeptide(L)'
;MSAQINNIRPEFDREIVDIVDYVMNYEISSKVAYDTAHYCLLDTLGCGLEALEYPACKKLLGPIVPGTVVPNGVRVPGTQFQLDPVQAAFNIGAMIRWLDFNDTWLAAEWGHPSDNLGGISGNGGLAFAQRGRQRQSAVDHETGADRNDQSP
;
A
#
# COMPACT_ATOMS: atom_id res chain seq x y z
N MET A 1 -26.38 -7.10 -45.82
CA MET A 1 -25.04 -6.49 -45.83
C MET A 1 -24.34 -6.90 -44.54
N SER A 2 -23.25 -7.66 -44.63
CA SER A 2 -22.44 -8.02 -43.47
C SER A 2 -21.59 -6.81 -43.08
N ALA A 3 -21.70 -6.37 -41.83
CA ALA A 3 -20.82 -5.33 -41.30
C ALA A 3 -19.39 -5.91 -41.23
N GLN A 4 -18.45 -5.24 -41.90
CA GLN A 4 -17.03 -5.53 -41.77
C GLN A 4 -16.63 -5.28 -40.31
N ILE A 5 -16.29 -6.35 -39.59
CA ILE A 5 -15.72 -6.25 -38.24
C ILE A 5 -14.25 -5.86 -38.42
N ASN A 6 -13.94 -4.59 -38.23
CA ASN A 6 -12.56 -4.10 -38.19
C ASN A 6 -11.96 -4.47 -36.83
N ASN A 7 -10.92 -5.31 -36.81
CA ASN A 7 -10.22 -5.75 -35.59
C ASN A 7 -9.20 -4.70 -35.08
N ILE A 8 -9.51 -3.42 -35.24
CA ILE A 8 -8.64 -2.32 -34.78
C ILE A 8 -8.99 -2.06 -33.32
N ARG A 9 -7.99 -2.21 -32.45
CA ARG A 9 -8.15 -1.90 -31.02
C ARG A 9 -8.42 -0.39 -30.87
N PRO A 10 -9.52 0.01 -30.22
CA PRO A 10 -9.76 1.43 -29.94
C PRO A 10 -8.75 1.96 -28.93
N GLU A 11 -8.56 3.28 -28.94
CA GLU A 11 -7.83 3.97 -27.88
C GLU A 11 -8.56 3.87 -26.53
N PHE A 12 -7.85 4.14 -25.44
CA PHE A 12 -8.47 4.15 -24.11
C PHE A 12 -9.44 5.33 -23.98
N ASP A 13 -10.49 5.11 -23.19
CA ASP A 13 -11.44 6.17 -22.84
C ASP A 13 -10.72 7.33 -22.16
N ARG A 14 -11.21 8.54 -22.40
CA ARG A 14 -10.58 9.78 -21.92
C ARG A 14 -10.44 9.78 -20.40
N GLU A 15 -11.42 9.26 -19.68
CA GLU A 15 -11.45 9.16 -18.23
C GLU A 15 -10.27 8.34 -17.70
N ILE A 16 -9.87 7.28 -18.41
CA ILE A 16 -8.69 6.47 -18.05
C ILE A 16 -7.42 7.28 -18.29
N VAL A 17 -7.34 7.95 -19.44
CA VAL A 17 -6.17 8.79 -19.80
C VAL A 17 -5.99 9.92 -18.80
N ASP A 18 -7.05 10.64 -18.45
CA ASP A 18 -7.03 11.76 -17.51
C ASP A 18 -6.54 11.30 -16.12
N ILE A 19 -6.97 10.12 -15.64
CA ILE A 19 -6.48 9.54 -14.37
C ILE A 19 -5.00 9.20 -14.45
N VAL A 20 -4.56 8.53 -15.54
CA VAL A 20 -3.16 8.14 -15.72
C VAL A 20 -2.26 9.37 -15.79
N ASP A 21 -2.64 10.37 -16.57
CA ASP A 21 -1.87 11.59 -16.74
C ASP A 21 -1.76 12.36 -15.43
N TYR A 22 -2.83 12.42 -14.63
CA TYR A 22 -2.79 12.99 -13.28
C TYR A 22 -1.81 12.25 -12.37
N VAL A 23 -1.94 10.92 -12.26
CA VAL A 23 -1.11 10.12 -11.35
C VAL A 23 0.37 10.15 -11.74
N MET A 24 0.68 10.20 -13.04
CA MET A 24 2.04 10.14 -13.55
C MET A 24 2.74 11.49 -13.59
N ASN A 25 2.03 12.58 -13.88
CA ASN A 25 2.66 13.85 -14.26
C ASN A 25 2.30 15.03 -13.35
N TYR A 26 1.23 14.94 -12.55
CA TYR A 26 0.82 16.07 -11.71
C TYR A 26 1.72 16.23 -10.48
N GLU A 27 2.26 17.44 -10.28
CA GLU A 27 3.06 17.77 -9.11
C GLU A 27 2.20 18.45 -8.04
N ILE A 28 2.09 17.82 -6.87
CA ILE A 28 1.39 18.39 -5.71
C ILE A 28 2.30 19.42 -5.04
N SER A 29 1.90 20.71 -5.05
CA SER A 29 2.65 21.82 -4.45
C SER A 29 1.96 22.48 -3.24
N SER A 30 0.84 21.92 -2.79
CA SER A 30 0.07 22.47 -1.67
C SER A 30 0.59 21.97 -0.32
N LYS A 31 1.15 22.89 0.49
CA LYS A 31 1.55 22.58 1.88
C LYS A 31 0.38 22.06 2.71
N VAL A 32 -0.80 22.68 2.55
CA VAL A 32 -2.00 22.26 3.28
C VAL A 32 -2.39 20.83 2.92
N ALA A 33 -2.26 20.43 1.65
CA ALA A 33 -2.52 19.05 1.26
C ALA A 33 -1.60 18.06 1.96
N TYR A 34 -0.29 18.34 2.04
CA TYR A 34 0.66 17.48 2.75
C TYR A 34 0.46 17.47 4.26
N ASP A 35 0.20 18.62 4.88
CA ASP A 35 -0.08 18.71 6.32
C ASP A 35 -1.34 17.90 6.68
N THR A 36 -2.41 18.03 5.90
CA THR A 36 -3.65 17.28 6.12
C THR A 36 -3.48 15.79 5.82
N ALA A 37 -2.73 15.41 4.79
CA ALA A 37 -2.40 14.01 4.51
C ALA A 37 -1.63 13.35 5.67
N HIS A 38 -0.71 14.10 6.31
CA HIS A 38 -0.01 13.63 7.50
C HIS A 38 -0.97 13.36 8.66
N TYR A 39 -1.92 14.27 8.93
CA TYR A 39 -2.93 14.03 9.97
C TYR A 39 -3.88 12.87 9.63
N CYS A 40 -4.31 12.78 8.37
CA CYS A 40 -5.14 11.69 7.86
C CYS A 40 -4.45 10.33 8.08
N LEU A 41 -3.14 10.24 7.82
CA LEU A 41 -2.38 9.00 8.06
C LEU A 41 -2.42 8.59 9.54
N LEU A 42 -2.17 9.53 10.46
CA LEU A 42 -2.16 9.24 11.90
C LEU A 42 -3.54 8.83 12.41
N ASP A 43 -4.58 9.55 11.99
CA ASP A 43 -5.98 9.27 12.33
C ASP A 43 -6.41 7.88 11.84
N THR A 44 -6.12 7.57 10.58
CA THR A 44 -6.48 6.30 9.96
C THR A 44 -5.77 5.12 10.64
N LEU A 45 -4.49 5.27 10.98
CA LEU A 45 -3.76 4.25 11.74
C LEU A 45 -4.36 4.07 13.14
N GLY A 46 -4.78 5.17 13.80
CA GLY A 46 -5.49 5.12 15.08
C GLY A 46 -6.77 4.28 15.00
N CYS A 47 -7.63 4.57 14.02
CA CYS A 47 -8.85 3.80 13.77
C CYS A 47 -8.57 2.30 13.56
N GLY A 48 -7.53 1.99 12.78
CA GLY A 48 -7.12 0.61 12.54
C GLY A 48 -6.63 -0.13 13.79
N LEU A 49 -5.94 0.57 14.69
CA LEU A 49 -5.50 0.00 15.97
C LEU A 49 -6.68 -0.25 16.92
N GLU A 50 -7.63 0.67 16.99
CA GLU A 50 -8.85 0.51 17.81
C GLU A 50 -9.68 -0.69 17.34
N ALA A 51 -9.76 -0.93 16.03
CA ALA A 51 -10.45 -2.08 15.46
C ALA A 51 -9.91 -3.44 15.96
N LEU A 52 -8.65 -3.52 16.41
CA LEU A 52 -8.05 -4.75 16.96
C LEU A 52 -8.64 -5.15 18.31
N GLU A 53 -9.38 -4.27 18.99
CA GLU A 53 -10.12 -4.62 20.20
C GLU A 53 -11.34 -5.49 19.90
N TYR A 54 -11.83 -5.47 18.65
CA TYR A 54 -13.05 -6.15 18.24
C TYR A 54 -12.76 -7.55 17.67
N PRO A 55 -13.21 -8.64 18.33
CA PRO A 55 -12.99 -10.01 17.82
C PRO A 55 -13.60 -10.22 16.43
N ALA A 56 -14.66 -9.48 16.11
CA ALA A 56 -15.32 -9.54 14.80
C ALA A 56 -14.42 -9.05 13.66
N CYS A 57 -13.55 -8.05 13.89
CA CYS A 57 -12.53 -7.62 12.95
C CYS A 57 -11.42 -8.65 12.88
N LYS A 58 -10.82 -8.98 14.03
CA LYS A 58 -9.65 -9.86 14.13
C LYS A 58 -9.83 -11.23 13.48
N LYS A 59 -11.03 -11.81 13.51
CA LYS A 59 -11.29 -13.13 12.90
C LYS A 59 -11.07 -13.17 11.39
N LEU A 60 -11.06 -12.01 10.72
CA LEU A 60 -10.84 -11.88 9.27
C LEU A 60 -9.38 -11.53 8.93
N LEU A 61 -8.56 -11.26 9.93
CA LEU A 61 -7.16 -10.88 9.74
C LEU A 61 -6.24 -12.11 9.70
N GLY A 62 -5.03 -11.88 9.21
CA GLY A 62 -3.98 -12.89 9.09
C GLY A 62 -3.88 -13.50 7.68
N PRO A 63 -2.98 -14.50 7.53
CA PRO A 63 -2.83 -15.22 6.27
C PRO A 63 -4.03 -16.12 6.02
N ILE A 64 -4.36 -16.35 4.73
CA ILE A 64 -5.41 -17.31 4.33
C ILE A 64 -5.09 -18.71 4.88
N VAL A 65 -3.80 -19.10 4.84
CA VAL A 65 -3.33 -20.37 5.39
C VAL A 65 -2.40 -20.07 6.58
N PRO A 66 -2.78 -20.44 7.83
CA PRO A 66 -1.94 -20.24 9.01
C PRO A 66 -0.55 -20.90 8.84
N GLY A 67 0.49 -20.18 9.27
CA GLY A 67 1.89 -20.63 9.11
C GLY A 67 2.53 -20.27 7.78
N THR A 68 1.82 -19.60 6.87
CA THR A 68 2.41 -19.06 5.63
C THR A 68 3.55 -18.09 5.97
N VAL A 69 4.71 -18.32 5.36
CA VAL A 69 5.88 -17.43 5.47
C VAL A 69 6.03 -16.69 4.15
N VAL A 70 5.92 -15.36 4.22
CA VAL A 70 6.16 -14.49 3.06
C VAL A 70 7.48 -13.75 3.30
N PRO A 71 8.58 -14.14 2.64
CA PRO A 71 9.84 -13.43 2.75
C PRO A 71 9.60 -11.97 2.37
N ASN A 72 9.84 -11.05 3.32
CA ASN A 72 9.68 -9.61 3.10
C ASN A 72 8.24 -9.18 2.84
N GLY A 73 7.30 -9.97 3.34
CA GLY A 73 5.91 -9.55 3.37
C GLY A 73 5.73 -8.24 4.11
N VAL A 74 4.60 -7.62 3.82
CA VAL A 74 4.12 -6.40 4.46
C VAL A 74 3.70 -6.74 5.89
N ARG A 75 4.08 -5.86 6.83
CA ARG A 75 3.64 -5.98 8.23
C ARG A 75 2.31 -5.27 8.42
N VAL A 76 1.36 -5.96 9.06
CA VAL A 76 0.07 -5.36 9.42
C VAL A 76 0.22 -4.66 10.78
N PRO A 77 0.02 -3.34 10.89
CA PRO A 77 0.21 -2.58 12.13
C PRO A 77 -0.54 -3.17 13.33
N GLY A 78 0.07 -3.16 14.52
CA GLY A 78 -0.55 -3.71 15.73
C GLY A 78 -0.65 -5.25 15.78
N THR A 79 -0.10 -5.97 14.80
CA THR A 79 -0.11 -7.44 14.75
C THR A 79 1.28 -8.02 14.52
N GLN A 80 1.39 -9.35 14.59
CA GLN A 80 2.60 -10.10 14.22
C GLN A 80 2.59 -10.58 12.76
N PHE A 81 1.57 -10.22 11.98
CA PHE A 81 1.40 -10.76 10.64
C PHE A 81 2.38 -10.13 9.65
N GLN A 82 2.99 -11.01 8.85
CA GLN A 82 3.79 -10.67 7.69
C GLN A 82 3.21 -11.38 6.47
N LEU A 83 2.57 -10.62 5.59
CA LEU A 83 1.71 -11.15 4.52
C LEU A 83 2.18 -10.66 3.15
N ASP A 84 1.69 -11.30 2.08
CA ASP A 84 1.85 -10.74 0.74
C ASP A 84 1.07 -9.41 0.63
N PRO A 85 1.40 -8.54 -0.35
CA PRO A 85 0.80 -7.21 -0.45
C PRO A 85 -0.72 -7.23 -0.60
N VAL A 86 -1.30 -8.25 -1.23
CA VAL A 86 -2.74 -8.33 -1.47
C VAL A 86 -3.44 -8.62 -0.15
N GLN A 87 -3.00 -9.65 0.57
CA GLN A 87 -3.60 -10.01 1.85
C GLN A 87 -3.37 -8.91 2.91
N ALA A 88 -2.19 -8.28 2.91
CA ALA A 88 -1.90 -7.16 3.79
C ALA A 88 -2.78 -5.94 3.51
N ALA A 89 -3.01 -5.61 2.23
CA ALA A 89 -3.89 -4.50 1.84
C ALA A 89 -5.32 -4.73 2.33
N PHE A 90 -5.84 -5.95 2.21
CA PHE A 90 -7.14 -6.31 2.78
C PHE A 90 -7.15 -6.17 4.31
N ASN A 91 -6.12 -6.68 5.00
CA ASN A 91 -6.04 -6.60 6.46
C ASN A 91 -6.05 -5.15 6.94
N ILE A 92 -5.23 -4.30 6.35
CA ILE A 92 -5.14 -2.87 6.70
C ILE A 92 -6.45 -2.16 6.34
N GLY A 93 -6.97 -2.36 5.13
CA GLY A 93 -8.23 -1.73 4.69
C GLY A 93 -9.42 -2.11 5.56
N ALA A 94 -9.55 -3.39 5.90
CA ALA A 94 -10.61 -3.87 6.79
C ALA A 94 -10.50 -3.26 8.19
N MET A 95 -9.28 -3.15 8.74
CA MET A 95 -9.04 -2.56 10.06
C MET A 95 -9.43 -1.08 10.09
N ILE A 96 -8.92 -0.29 9.15
CA ILE A 96 -9.04 1.17 9.21
C ILE A 96 -10.48 1.65 9.01
N ARG A 97 -11.30 0.87 8.27
CA ARG A 97 -12.71 1.19 8.01
C ARG A 97 -13.68 0.52 8.98
N TRP A 98 -13.21 -0.41 9.82
CA TRP A 98 -14.07 -1.32 10.60
C TRP A 98 -15.12 -0.61 11.45
N LEU A 99 -14.73 0.48 12.11
CA LEU A 99 -15.54 1.21 13.08
C LEU A 99 -16.24 2.44 12.50
N ASP A 100 -15.99 2.77 11.22
CA ASP A 100 -16.55 3.96 10.56
C ASP A 100 -16.16 5.28 11.24
N PHE A 101 -14.93 5.37 11.71
CA PHE A 101 -14.36 6.58 12.34
C PHE A 101 -13.28 7.26 11.51
N ASN A 102 -12.84 6.64 10.43
CA ASN A 102 -11.87 7.24 9.52
C ASN A 102 -12.49 8.39 8.72
N ASP A 103 -11.63 9.10 7.98
CA ASP A 103 -12.02 10.29 7.22
C ASP A 103 -13.24 10.07 6.31
N THR A 104 -13.92 11.16 5.94
CA THR A 104 -15.14 11.08 5.12
C THR A 104 -15.14 12.19 4.07
N TRP A 105 -15.58 11.84 2.87
CA TRP A 105 -15.84 12.75 1.77
C TRP A 105 -17.31 12.66 1.35
N LEU A 106 -18.05 13.76 1.56
CA LEU A 106 -19.47 13.85 1.24
C LEU A 106 -19.65 14.61 -0.08
N ALA A 107 -19.96 13.89 -1.15
CA ALA A 107 -20.25 14.45 -2.47
C ALA A 107 -21.51 13.82 -3.07
N ALA A 108 -21.63 13.82 -4.40
CA ALA A 108 -22.69 13.09 -5.09
C ALA A 108 -22.66 11.58 -4.75
N GLU A 109 -21.45 11.05 -4.57
CA GLU A 109 -21.20 9.75 -3.95
C GLU A 109 -20.50 9.97 -2.61
N TRP A 110 -20.86 9.19 -1.59
CA TRP A 110 -20.24 9.26 -0.27
C TRP A 110 -19.13 8.22 -0.17
N GLY A 111 -18.04 8.56 0.50
CA GLY A 111 -16.96 7.60 0.68
C GLY A 111 -15.89 8.02 1.68
N HIS A 112 -14.91 7.13 1.86
CA HIS A 112 -13.81 7.28 2.80
C HIS A 112 -12.48 7.14 2.05
N PRO A 113 -11.89 8.26 1.58
CA PRO A 113 -10.67 8.21 0.77
C PRO A 113 -9.50 7.51 1.45
N SER A 114 -9.41 7.57 2.78
CA SER A 114 -8.38 6.88 3.58
C SER A 114 -8.37 5.36 3.41
N ASP A 115 -9.46 4.75 2.93
CA ASP A 115 -9.54 3.30 2.65
C ASP A 115 -8.44 2.83 1.67
N ASN A 116 -7.96 3.73 0.80
CA ASN A 116 -6.87 3.45 -0.15
C ASN A 116 -5.50 3.24 0.53
N LEU A 117 -5.35 3.62 1.81
CA LEU A 117 -4.11 3.41 2.57
C LEU A 117 -3.77 1.93 2.72
N GLY A 118 -4.75 1.02 2.64
CA GLY A 118 -4.49 -0.42 2.60
C GLY A 118 -3.61 -0.81 1.42
N GLY A 119 -3.98 -0.40 0.20
CA GLY A 119 -3.23 -0.68 -1.02
C GLY A 119 -1.89 0.06 -1.08
N ILE A 120 -1.87 1.34 -0.67
CA ILE A 120 -0.66 2.17 -0.68
C ILE A 120 0.39 1.61 0.30
N SER A 121 -0.02 1.27 1.53
CA SER A 121 0.87 0.72 2.56
C SER A 121 1.32 -0.71 2.23
N GLY A 122 0.44 -1.52 1.63
CA GLY A 122 0.76 -2.85 1.12
C GLY A 122 1.92 -2.82 0.11
N ASN A 123 1.81 -1.98 -0.91
CA ASN A 123 2.84 -1.90 -1.94
C ASN A 123 4.09 -1.15 -1.46
N GLY A 124 3.93 -0.06 -0.71
CA GLY A 124 5.03 0.73 -0.16
C GLY A 124 5.88 -0.03 0.84
N GLY A 125 5.26 -0.84 1.71
CA GLY A 125 5.96 -1.70 2.67
C GLY A 125 6.83 -2.76 2.00
N LEU A 126 6.34 -3.39 0.92
CA LEU A 126 7.13 -4.35 0.14
C LEU A 126 8.30 -3.66 -0.57
N ALA A 127 8.07 -2.52 -1.21
CA ALA A 127 9.11 -1.77 -1.91
C ALA A 127 10.19 -1.25 -0.95
N PHE A 128 9.81 -0.78 0.24
CA PHE A 128 10.75 -0.33 1.28
C PHE A 128 11.58 -1.50 1.83
N ALA A 129 10.95 -2.65 2.10
CA ALA A 129 11.65 -3.86 2.53
C ALA A 129 12.64 -4.37 1.46
N GLN A 130 12.32 -4.22 0.17
CA GLN A 130 13.25 -4.54 -0.92
C GLN A 130 14.43 -3.56 -1.01
N ARG A 131 14.19 -2.25 -0.86
CA ARG A 131 15.26 -1.22 -0.88
C ARG A 131 16.22 -1.33 0.30
N GLY A 132 15.73 -1.63 1.50
CA GLY A 132 16.58 -1.84 2.68
C GLY A 132 17.62 -2.95 2.46
N ARG A 133 17.26 -4.01 1.73
CA ARG A 133 18.18 -5.10 1.41
C ARG A 133 19.19 -4.75 0.32
N GLN A 134 18.80 -4.02 -0.73
CA GLN A 134 19.79 -3.55 -1.73
C GLN A 134 20.86 -2.67 -1.09
N ARG A 135 20.47 -1.83 -0.13
CA ARG A 135 21.43 -1.09 0.70
C ARG A 135 22.30 -2.01 1.54
N GLN A 136 21.73 -2.97 2.25
CA GLN A 136 22.51 -3.89 3.09
C GLN A 136 23.47 -4.76 2.25
N SER A 137 23.03 -5.32 1.12
CA SER A 137 23.89 -6.09 0.22
C SER A 137 24.98 -5.25 -0.43
N ALA A 138 24.73 -3.97 -0.71
CA ALA A 138 25.76 -3.06 -1.20
C ALA A 138 26.82 -2.78 -0.12
N VAL A 139 26.39 -2.56 1.12
CA VAL A 139 27.31 -2.38 2.28
C VAL A 139 28.11 -3.65 2.57
N ASP A 140 27.48 -4.82 2.49
CA ASP A 140 28.15 -6.11 2.72
C ASP A 140 29.15 -6.43 1.58
N HIS A 141 28.87 -6.00 0.35
CA HIS A 141 29.80 -6.11 -0.79
C HIS A 141 30.98 -5.13 -0.67
N GLU A 142 30.75 -3.89 -0.26
CA GLU A 142 31.81 -2.90 -0.01
C GLU A 142 32.72 -3.34 1.15
N THR A 143 32.15 -3.81 2.26
CA THR A 143 32.91 -4.29 3.43
C THR A 143 33.54 -5.68 3.25
N GLY A 144 33.12 -6.43 2.23
CA GLY A 144 33.74 -7.69 1.81
C GLY A 144 34.91 -7.49 0.85
N ALA A 145 34.89 -6.42 0.04
CA ALA A 145 35.99 -6.05 -0.85
C ALA A 145 37.22 -5.54 -0.06
N ASP A 146 37.01 -4.73 0.98
CA ASP A 146 38.08 -4.18 1.82
C ASP A 146 38.84 -5.22 2.66
N ARG A 147 38.25 -6.41 2.89
CA ARG A 147 38.88 -7.47 3.69
C ARG A 147 39.81 -8.39 2.90
N ASN A 148 39.76 -8.35 1.57
CA ASN A 148 40.58 -9.21 0.71
C ASN A 148 41.88 -8.54 0.21
N ASP A 149 42.12 -7.26 0.53
CA ASP A 149 43.36 -6.53 0.20
C ASP A 149 44.33 -6.40 1.39
N GLN A 150 44.06 -7.11 2.48
CA GLN A 150 44.96 -7.20 3.64
C GLN A 150 45.20 -8.66 4.00
N SER A 151 46.08 -9.31 3.24
CA SER A 151 46.76 -10.53 3.67
C SER A 151 48.27 -10.34 3.45
N PRO A 152 49.11 -10.72 4.42
CA PRO A 152 50.51 -10.32 4.53
C PRO A 152 51.44 -10.90 3.45
#